data_AF-A0A0N8SP37-F1
#
_entry.id   AF-A0A0N8SP37-F1
#
_cell.length_a   1.000
_cell.length_b   1.000
_cell.length_c   1.000
_cell.angle_alpha   90.00
_cell.angle_beta   90.00
_cell.angle_gamma   90.00
#
_symmetry.space_group_name_H-M   'P 1'
#
loop_
_entity.id
_entity.type
_entity.pdbx_description
1 polymer ?
#
loop_
_entity_poly.entity_id
_entity_poly.type
_entity_poly.pdbx_seq_one_letter_code
_entity_poly.pdbx_strand_id
1 'polypeptide(L)'
;MRIQPIALAALSALLLTACSESPSDENIQAALQPRLEGASCVTAPMFKSFPVTLSDSFSSGVSKGNAPAFDALVEAGLLAKSDATYTLTEPGRTAYVPQASGFCYAQGYEIAKIQNTTANTQQMGPAVEKSWVVTVDIRQQPIAAWAKTPAIEKLARNPEVLSDAPKTYNVTVGKVKGEQALKLIDPRFSIMRGISVSQGF
;
A
#
# COMPACT_ATOMS: atom_id res chain seq x y z
N MET A 1 -42.46 -3.64 -68.57
CA MET A 1 -41.58 -4.06 -67.47
C MET A 1 -40.63 -2.90 -67.19
N ARG A 2 -41.00 -2.04 -66.24
CA ARG A 2 -40.48 -1.95 -64.85
C ARG A 2 -39.11 -1.26 -64.78
N ILE A 3 -39.20 0.06 -64.57
CA ILE A 3 -38.16 0.92 -64.00
C ILE A 3 -37.94 0.45 -62.56
N GLN A 4 -36.70 0.22 -62.13
CA GLN A 4 -36.37 0.01 -60.72
C GLN A 4 -35.35 1.05 -60.23
N PRO A 5 -35.49 1.50 -58.96
CA PRO A 5 -34.96 2.76 -58.49
C PRO A 5 -33.60 2.62 -57.81
N ILE A 6 -32.86 3.73 -57.85
CA ILE A 6 -31.65 4.01 -57.09
C ILE A 6 -31.98 3.90 -55.59
N ALA A 7 -31.44 2.90 -54.91
CA ALA A 7 -31.47 2.83 -53.46
C ALA A 7 -30.39 3.74 -52.88
N LEU A 8 -30.81 4.88 -52.32
CA LEU A 8 -29.99 5.74 -51.48
C LEU A 8 -29.45 4.91 -50.29
N ALA A 9 -28.13 4.77 -50.20
CA ALA A 9 -27.48 4.32 -48.99
C ALA A 9 -27.61 5.42 -47.93
N ALA A 10 -28.43 5.17 -46.92
CA ALA A 10 -28.55 6.02 -45.75
C ALA A 10 -27.19 6.08 -45.03
N LEU A 11 -26.55 7.26 -45.05
CA LEU A 11 -25.47 7.60 -44.12
C LEU A 11 -26.07 7.61 -42.71
N SER A 12 -25.94 6.50 -42.01
CA SER A 12 -26.13 6.45 -40.56
C SER A 12 -25.08 7.35 -39.93
N ALA A 13 -25.48 8.57 -39.60
CA ALA A 13 -24.73 9.46 -38.72
C ALA A 13 -24.52 8.72 -37.39
N LEU A 14 -23.30 8.24 -37.18
CA LEU A 14 -22.79 7.86 -35.87
C LEU A 14 -22.84 9.11 -34.99
N LEU A 15 -23.97 9.30 -34.31
CA LEU A 15 -24.09 10.21 -33.18
C LEU A 15 -23.15 9.68 -32.10
N LEU A 16 -21.91 10.19 -32.10
CA LEU A 16 -21.00 10.13 -30.98
C LEU A 16 -21.65 10.87 -29.81
N THR A 17 -22.47 10.16 -29.04
CA THR A 17 -22.78 10.56 -27.68
C THR A 17 -21.47 10.53 -26.92
N ALA A 18 -20.77 11.66 -26.86
CA ALA A 18 -19.76 11.93 -25.85
C ALA A 18 -20.47 12.05 -24.48
N CYS A 19 -21.16 10.99 -24.07
CA CYS A 19 -21.53 10.76 -22.69
C CYS A 19 -20.22 10.79 -21.90
N SER A 20 -20.23 11.49 -20.77
CA SER A 20 -19.11 11.50 -19.83
C SER A 20 -18.88 10.08 -19.31
N GLU A 21 -18.19 9.25 -20.08
CA GLU A 21 -17.86 7.89 -19.69
C GLU A 21 -16.95 7.98 -18.46
N SER A 22 -17.46 7.45 -17.36
CA SER A 22 -16.68 7.17 -16.17
C SER A 22 -15.50 6.27 -16.57
N PRO A 23 -14.31 6.44 -15.97
CA PRO A 23 -13.23 5.47 -16.17
C PRO A 23 -13.71 4.08 -15.75
N SER A 24 -13.19 3.06 -16.43
CA SER A 24 -13.38 1.65 -16.06
C SER A 24 -12.65 1.33 -14.75
N ASP A 25 -13.12 0.29 -14.07
CA ASP A 25 -12.49 -0.25 -12.86
C ASP A 25 -11.03 -0.65 -13.09
N GLU A 26 -10.70 -1.21 -14.26
CA GLU A 26 -9.32 -1.53 -14.64
C GLU A 26 -8.43 -0.29 -14.71
N ASN A 27 -8.93 0.82 -15.29
CA ASN A 27 -8.19 2.08 -15.36
C ASN A 27 -8.01 2.70 -13.97
N ILE A 28 -9.02 2.60 -13.11
CA ILE A 28 -8.93 3.04 -11.71
C ILE A 28 -7.89 2.21 -10.95
N GLN A 29 -7.94 0.89 -11.09
CA GLN A 29 -6.98 -0.02 -10.46
C GLN A 29 -5.56 0.28 -10.92
N ALA A 30 -5.33 0.44 -12.23
CA ALA A 30 -4.02 0.80 -12.77
C ALA A 30 -3.51 2.16 -12.25
N ALA A 31 -4.41 3.14 -12.09
CA ALA A 31 -4.05 4.46 -11.56
C ALA A 31 -3.66 4.44 -10.07
N LEU A 32 -4.26 3.55 -9.28
CA LEU A 32 -4.04 3.42 -7.84
C LEU A 32 -2.91 2.45 -7.48
N GLN A 33 -2.69 1.40 -8.28
CA GLN A 33 -1.77 0.29 -8.00
C GLN A 33 -0.37 0.74 -7.53
N PRO A 34 0.30 1.72 -8.17
CA PRO A 34 1.64 2.15 -7.75
C PRO A 34 1.69 2.70 -6.31
N ARG A 35 0.56 3.20 -5.78
CA ARG A 35 0.47 3.68 -4.39
C ARG A 35 0.16 2.59 -3.39
N LEU A 36 -0.20 1.37 -3.84
CA LEU A 36 -0.56 0.23 -3.01
C LEU A 36 0.60 -0.77 -2.88
N GLU A 37 1.50 -0.79 -3.86
CA GLU A 37 2.74 -1.57 -3.87
C GLU A 37 3.68 -1.25 -2.70
N GLY A 38 4.46 -2.25 -2.30
CA GLY A 38 5.50 -2.13 -1.29
C GLY A 38 5.17 -2.87 0.00
N ALA A 39 6.11 -3.70 0.44
CA ALA A 39 5.94 -4.52 1.63
C ALA A 39 5.69 -3.66 2.88
N SER A 40 4.89 -4.21 3.81
CA SER A 40 4.75 -3.66 5.16
C SER A 40 5.64 -4.45 6.11
N CYS A 41 6.50 -3.74 6.83
CA CYS A 41 7.55 -4.37 7.63
C CYS A 41 7.65 -3.72 9.01
N VAL A 42 8.09 -4.48 10.01
CA VAL A 42 8.60 -3.95 11.27
C VAL A 42 10.06 -3.56 11.05
N THR A 43 10.35 -2.26 11.10
CA THR A 43 11.65 -1.69 10.73
C THR A 43 12.27 -0.94 11.88
N ALA A 44 13.60 -0.99 11.97
CA ALA A 44 14.38 -0.17 12.88
C ALA A 44 15.83 -0.04 12.39
N PRO A 45 16.52 1.07 12.64
CA PRO A 45 17.94 1.20 12.29
C PRO A 45 18.84 0.15 12.96
N MET A 46 18.40 -0.47 14.05
CA MET A 46 19.12 -1.52 14.77
C MET A 46 18.90 -2.93 14.20
N PHE A 47 18.01 -3.12 13.22
CA PHE A 47 17.76 -4.41 12.56
C PHE A 47 18.53 -4.56 11.24
N LYS A 48 19.63 -3.83 11.07
CA LYS A 48 20.44 -3.82 9.83
C LYS A 48 21.15 -5.13 9.51
N SER A 49 21.46 -5.92 10.54
CA SER A 49 22.14 -7.20 10.41
C SER A 49 21.94 -8.02 11.66
N PHE A 50 21.97 -9.34 11.53
CA PHE A 50 21.96 -10.29 12.65
C PHE A 50 23.17 -11.23 12.54
N PRO A 51 23.74 -11.71 13.66
CA PRO A 51 23.28 -11.51 15.04
C PRO A 51 23.54 -10.07 15.56
N VAL A 52 22.77 -9.67 16.58
CA VAL A 52 22.96 -8.40 17.30
C VAL A 52 23.23 -8.70 18.76
N THR A 53 24.36 -8.21 19.29
CA THR A 53 24.64 -8.23 20.72
C THR A 53 24.42 -6.84 21.30
N LEU A 54 23.52 -6.73 22.28
CA LEU A 54 23.23 -5.46 22.95
C LEU A 54 24.34 -5.09 23.93
N SER A 55 24.75 -3.82 23.92
CA SER A 55 25.84 -3.31 24.76
C SER A 55 25.36 -2.25 25.76
N ASP A 56 26.09 -2.09 26.86
CA ASP A 56 25.87 -1.02 27.84
C ASP A 56 26.37 0.35 27.34
N SER A 57 27.09 0.38 26.22
CA SER A 57 27.64 1.60 25.64
C SER A 57 26.67 2.25 24.67
N PHE A 58 26.46 3.56 24.82
CA PHE A 58 25.75 4.38 23.85
C PHE A 58 26.63 4.84 22.67
N SER A 59 27.96 4.70 22.78
CA SER A 59 28.92 5.21 21.78
C SER A 59 29.33 4.17 20.74
N SER A 60 29.04 2.88 20.97
CA SER A 60 29.42 1.81 20.05
C SER A 60 28.44 0.64 20.14
N GLY A 61 27.60 0.47 19.10
CA GLY A 61 26.67 -0.67 18.99
C GLY A 61 25.22 -0.34 19.33
N VAL A 62 24.40 -1.38 19.46
CA VAL A 62 22.98 -1.25 19.83
C VAL A 62 22.85 -1.27 21.35
N SER A 63 22.27 -0.22 21.93
CA SER A 63 22.10 -0.12 23.39
C SER A 63 21.14 -1.19 23.93
N LYS A 64 21.44 -1.72 25.12
CA LYS A 64 20.53 -2.60 25.89
C LYS A 64 19.15 -2.02 26.16
N GLY A 65 18.98 -0.69 26.13
CA GLY A 65 17.66 -0.06 26.22
C GLY A 65 16.70 -0.49 25.10
N ASN A 66 17.22 -1.03 24.00
CA ASN A 66 16.38 -1.56 22.90
C ASN A 66 15.94 -3.01 23.10
N ALA A 67 16.33 -3.67 24.20
CA ALA A 67 15.95 -5.07 24.47
C ALA A 67 14.44 -5.35 24.30
N PRO A 68 13.50 -4.49 24.75
CA PRO A 68 12.07 -4.75 24.55
C PRO A 68 11.66 -4.95 23.09
N ALA A 69 12.27 -4.22 22.15
CA ALA A 69 11.97 -4.37 20.73
C ALA A 69 12.49 -5.69 20.16
N PHE A 70 13.67 -6.14 20.59
CA PHE A 70 14.19 -7.44 20.17
C PHE A 70 13.46 -8.59 20.87
N ASP A 71 13.09 -8.43 22.13
CA ASP A 71 12.35 -9.43 22.90
C ASP A 71 10.94 -9.64 22.30
N ALA A 72 10.29 -8.59 21.78
CA ALA A 72 9.05 -8.74 21.02
C ALA A 72 9.22 -9.59 19.74
N LEU A 73 10.36 -9.49 19.06
CA LEU A 73 10.67 -10.33 17.90
C LEU A 73 11.04 -11.77 18.32
N VAL A 74 11.54 -11.98 19.54
CA VAL A 74 11.73 -13.31 20.13
C VAL A 74 10.38 -13.94 20.45
N GLU A 75 9.48 -13.20 21.09
CA GLU A 75 8.11 -13.66 21.37
C GLU A 75 7.32 -13.99 20.10
N ALA A 76 7.57 -13.25 19.01
CA ALA A 76 7.02 -13.52 17.69
C ALA A 76 7.69 -14.72 16.97
N GLY A 77 8.72 -15.34 17.57
CA GLY A 77 9.43 -16.49 17.03
C GLY A 77 10.42 -16.17 15.89
N LEU A 78 10.71 -14.90 15.65
CA LEU A 78 11.63 -14.44 14.59
C LEU A 78 13.09 -14.42 15.05
N LEU A 79 13.32 -14.24 16.35
CA LEU A 79 14.65 -14.22 16.94
C LEU A 79 14.77 -15.26 18.05
N ALA A 80 15.99 -15.79 18.20
CA ALA A 80 16.41 -16.53 19.39
C ALA A 80 17.35 -15.64 20.21
N LYS A 81 17.20 -15.68 21.53
CA LYS A 81 18.02 -14.92 22.48
C LYS A 81 18.95 -15.85 23.24
N SER A 82 20.23 -15.50 23.29
CA SER A 82 21.24 -16.10 24.16
C SER A 82 22.02 -14.97 24.82
N ASP A 83 21.84 -14.82 26.13
CA ASP A 83 22.28 -13.66 26.91
C ASP A 83 21.77 -12.33 26.32
N ALA A 84 22.68 -11.47 25.88
CA ALA A 84 22.38 -10.20 25.22
C ALA A 84 22.42 -10.29 23.68
N THR A 85 22.57 -11.49 23.13
CA THR A 85 22.73 -11.73 21.68
C THR A 85 21.45 -12.29 21.08
N TYR A 86 21.00 -11.67 19.99
CA TYR A 86 19.81 -12.02 19.24
C TYR A 86 20.17 -12.53 17.85
N THR A 87 19.69 -13.71 17.50
CA THR A 87 20.01 -14.40 16.23
C THR A 87 18.73 -14.77 15.50
N LEU A 88 18.75 -14.74 14.16
CA LEU A 88 17.60 -15.15 13.36
C LEU A 88 17.25 -16.63 13.58
N THR A 89 15.99 -16.90 13.83
CA THR A 89 15.40 -18.24 13.69
C THR A 89 15.16 -18.54 12.21
N GLU A 90 14.66 -19.75 11.90
CA GLU A 90 14.26 -20.08 10.52
C GLU A 90 13.08 -19.21 10.04
N PRO A 91 11.97 -19.03 10.79
CA PRO A 91 10.95 -18.04 10.44
C PRO A 91 11.51 -16.62 10.32
N GLY A 92 12.45 -16.26 11.20
CA GLY A 92 13.14 -14.97 11.15
C GLY A 92 13.87 -14.73 9.84
N ARG A 93 14.63 -15.70 9.34
CA ARG A 93 15.34 -15.61 8.06
C ARG A 93 14.38 -15.39 6.89
N THR A 94 13.24 -16.07 6.88
CA THR A 94 12.23 -15.91 5.82
C THR A 94 11.58 -14.53 5.83
N ALA A 95 11.31 -13.97 7.02
CA ALA A 95 10.67 -12.66 7.14
C ALA A 95 11.66 -11.48 7.01
N TYR A 96 12.95 -11.71 7.26
CA TYR A 96 13.96 -10.67 7.33
C TYR A 96 14.34 -10.12 5.94
N VAL A 97 14.27 -8.80 5.79
CA VAL A 97 14.65 -8.08 4.58
C VAL A 97 15.76 -7.08 4.95
N PRO A 98 17.05 -7.41 4.66
CA PRO A 98 18.19 -6.57 5.03
C PRO A 98 18.08 -5.13 4.52
N GLN A 99 17.59 -4.95 3.29
CA GLN A 99 17.45 -3.64 2.64
C GLN A 99 16.41 -2.76 3.34
N ALA A 100 15.39 -3.36 3.95
CA ALA A 100 14.39 -2.66 4.75
C ALA A 100 14.87 -2.46 6.20
N SER A 101 15.98 -3.08 6.61
CA SER A 101 16.41 -3.17 8.01
C SER A 101 15.24 -3.61 8.89
N GLY A 102 14.61 -4.74 8.56
CA GLY A 102 13.38 -5.15 9.21
C GLY A 102 12.81 -6.48 8.76
N PHE A 103 11.64 -6.80 9.31
CA PHE A 103 10.90 -8.04 9.07
C PHE A 103 9.58 -7.73 8.38
N CYS A 104 9.38 -8.23 7.17
CA CYS A 104 8.20 -7.90 6.37
C CYS A 104 7.08 -8.92 6.59
N TYR A 105 5.88 -8.41 6.88
CA TYR A 105 4.72 -9.21 7.27
C TYR A 105 3.59 -9.19 6.24
N ALA A 106 3.63 -8.28 5.27
CA ALA A 106 2.69 -8.25 4.14
C ALA A 106 3.38 -7.69 2.89
N GLN A 107 2.91 -8.06 1.70
CA GLN A 107 3.52 -7.67 0.41
C GLN A 107 3.00 -6.34 -0.16
N GLY A 108 1.96 -5.77 0.46
CA GLY A 108 1.40 -4.49 0.05
C GLY A 108 -0.09 -4.43 0.35
N TYR A 109 -0.78 -3.63 -0.44
CA TYR A 109 -2.22 -3.43 -0.36
C TYR A 109 -2.87 -3.78 -1.69
N GLU A 110 -4.15 -4.10 -1.64
CA GLU A 110 -4.96 -4.38 -2.82
C GLU A 110 -6.31 -3.69 -2.72
N ILE A 111 -6.88 -3.36 -3.87
CA ILE A 111 -8.26 -2.88 -3.95
C ILE A 111 -9.17 -4.08 -3.78
N ALA A 112 -9.87 -4.14 -2.66
CA ALA A 112 -10.87 -5.16 -2.40
C ALA A 112 -12.13 -4.91 -3.24
N LYS A 113 -12.50 -3.63 -3.43
CA LYS A 113 -13.69 -3.24 -4.18
C LYS A 113 -13.62 -1.78 -4.64
N ILE A 114 -14.06 -1.50 -5.86
CA ILE A 114 -14.44 -0.16 -6.28
C ILE A 114 -15.95 -0.03 -6.04
N GLN A 115 -16.34 0.86 -5.14
CA GLN A 115 -17.73 0.99 -4.74
C GLN A 115 -18.52 1.92 -5.66
N ASN A 116 -17.91 3.07 -6.00
CA ASN A 116 -18.56 4.13 -6.75
C ASN A 116 -17.53 5.02 -7.43
N THR A 117 -17.91 5.58 -8.58
CA THR A 117 -17.12 6.57 -9.33
C THR A 117 -18.04 7.69 -9.77
N THR A 118 -17.79 8.90 -9.30
CA THR A 118 -18.60 10.08 -9.62
C THR A 118 -17.75 11.16 -10.27
N ALA A 119 -18.31 11.88 -11.23
CA ALA A 119 -17.62 13.02 -11.83
C ALA A 119 -17.29 14.05 -10.73
N ASN A 120 -16.05 14.49 -10.67
CA ASN A 120 -15.62 15.50 -9.73
C ASN A 120 -16.01 16.88 -10.27
N THR A 121 -16.83 17.61 -9.51
CA THR A 121 -17.32 18.95 -9.87
C THR A 121 -16.40 20.07 -9.37
N GLN A 122 -15.38 19.74 -8.59
CA GLN A 122 -14.40 20.72 -8.10
C GLN A 122 -13.48 21.16 -9.23
N GLN A 123 -13.13 22.44 -9.24
CA GLN A 123 -12.19 22.99 -10.22
C GLN A 123 -10.80 22.40 -9.98
N MET A 124 -10.30 21.64 -10.96
CA MET A 124 -8.93 21.14 -10.97
C MET A 124 -7.97 22.12 -11.64
N GLY A 125 -6.68 21.92 -11.42
CA GLY A 125 -5.64 22.70 -12.11
C GLY A 125 -5.73 22.57 -13.64
N PRO A 126 -5.16 23.52 -14.40
CA PRO A 126 -5.35 23.63 -15.85
C PRO A 126 -4.81 22.43 -16.65
N ALA A 127 -3.99 21.58 -16.04
CA ALA A 127 -3.46 20.36 -16.64
C ALA A 127 -4.44 19.18 -16.61
N VAL A 128 -5.54 19.25 -15.86
CA VAL A 128 -6.51 18.15 -15.72
C VAL A 128 -7.69 18.40 -16.67
N GLU A 129 -7.97 17.45 -17.56
CA GLU A 129 -9.09 17.53 -18.50
C GLU A 129 -10.42 17.14 -17.85
N LYS A 130 -10.39 16.03 -17.11
CA LYS A 130 -11.54 15.45 -16.40
C LYS A 130 -11.05 14.80 -15.12
N SER A 131 -11.89 14.78 -14.09
CA SER A 131 -11.58 14.08 -12.84
C SER A 131 -12.82 13.45 -12.23
N TRP A 132 -12.59 12.44 -11.39
CA TRP A 132 -13.60 11.66 -10.70
C TRP A 132 -13.20 11.46 -9.25
N VAL A 133 -14.20 11.43 -8.37
CA VAL A 133 -14.05 10.94 -7.01
C VAL A 133 -14.44 9.47 -7.02
N VAL A 134 -13.53 8.63 -6.57
CA VAL A 134 -13.72 7.18 -6.50
C VAL A 134 -13.78 6.78 -5.03
N THR A 135 -14.83 6.05 -4.66
CA THR A 135 -14.93 5.39 -3.36
C THR A 135 -14.43 3.96 -3.52
N VAL A 136 -13.35 3.61 -2.81
CA VAL A 136 -12.67 2.30 -2.93
C VAL A 136 -12.45 1.67 -1.57
N ASP A 137 -12.66 0.37 -1.47
CA ASP A 137 -12.21 -0.43 -0.34
C ASP A 137 -10.82 -0.97 -0.63
N ILE A 138 -9.88 -0.66 0.25
CA ILE A 138 -8.50 -1.11 0.16
C ILE A 138 -8.19 -1.90 1.42
N ARG A 139 -7.57 -3.07 1.24
CA ARG A 139 -7.10 -3.90 2.36
C ARG A 139 -5.62 -4.19 2.20
N GLN A 140 -4.97 -4.48 3.33
CA GLN A 140 -3.63 -5.04 3.28
C GLN A 140 -3.72 -6.47 2.73
N GLN A 141 -2.72 -6.86 1.94
CA GLN A 141 -2.56 -8.26 1.56
C GLN A 141 -2.33 -9.14 2.81
N PRO A 142 -2.52 -10.46 2.72
CA PRO A 142 -2.47 -11.36 3.88
C PRO A 142 -1.27 -11.10 4.79
N ILE A 143 -1.57 -10.91 6.07
CA ILE A 143 -0.60 -10.57 7.11
C ILE A 143 -0.07 -11.86 7.73
N ALA A 144 1.25 -11.97 7.83
CA ALA A 144 1.91 -13.08 8.48
C ALA A 144 1.47 -13.20 9.96
N ALA A 145 1.16 -14.43 10.40
CA ALA A 145 0.59 -14.68 11.72
C ALA A 145 1.46 -14.14 12.87
N TRP A 146 2.79 -14.17 12.73
CA TRP A 146 3.72 -13.65 13.74
C TRP A 146 3.53 -12.16 14.01
N ALA A 147 3.06 -11.38 13.01
CA ALA A 147 2.88 -9.94 13.14
C ALA A 147 1.61 -9.57 13.91
N LYS A 148 0.66 -10.50 14.04
CA LYS A 148 -0.57 -10.34 14.83
C LYS A 148 -0.37 -10.74 16.30
N THR A 149 0.87 -10.92 16.74
CA THR A 149 1.16 -11.25 18.15
C THR A 149 1.05 -9.98 19.02
N PRO A 150 0.58 -10.09 20.27
CA PRO A 150 0.45 -8.92 21.16
C PRO A 150 1.77 -8.17 21.38
N ALA A 151 2.91 -8.87 21.29
CA ALA A 151 4.23 -8.28 21.43
C ALA A 151 4.55 -7.31 20.28
N ILE A 152 4.21 -7.68 19.04
CA ILE A 152 4.40 -6.85 17.85
C ILE A 152 3.38 -5.70 17.83
N GLU A 153 2.15 -5.94 18.25
CA GLU A 153 1.13 -4.89 18.38
C GLU A 153 1.58 -3.75 19.29
N LYS A 154 2.26 -4.06 20.40
CA LYS A 154 2.82 -3.05 21.33
C LYS A 154 3.92 -2.19 20.71
N LEU A 155 4.60 -2.67 19.67
CA LEU A 155 5.57 -1.87 18.92
C LEU A 155 4.89 -0.88 17.97
N ALA A 156 3.64 -1.12 17.59
CA ALA A 156 2.89 -0.29 16.66
C ALA A 156 2.29 0.92 17.39
N ARG A 157 2.66 2.14 16.94
CA ARG A 157 1.96 3.36 17.38
C ARG A 157 0.51 3.41 16.87
N ASN A 158 0.25 2.76 15.75
CA ASN A 158 -1.09 2.58 15.21
C ASN A 158 -1.27 1.09 14.83
N PRO A 159 -2.02 0.32 15.63
CA PRO A 159 -2.18 -1.12 15.41
C PRO A 159 -2.97 -1.46 14.14
N GLU A 160 -3.65 -0.49 13.52
CA GLU A 160 -4.38 -0.72 12.28
C GLU A 160 -3.49 -1.15 11.10
N VAL A 161 -2.17 -0.93 11.17
CA VAL A 161 -1.20 -1.44 10.17
C VAL A 161 -1.01 -2.96 10.22
N LEU A 162 -1.58 -3.62 11.23
CA LEU A 162 -1.56 -5.07 11.45
C LEU A 162 -2.94 -5.71 11.17
N SER A 163 -3.84 -4.97 10.51
CA SER A 163 -5.17 -5.44 10.11
C SER A 163 -5.29 -5.60 8.61
N ASP A 164 -5.85 -6.73 8.20
CA ASP A 164 -6.24 -7.04 6.81
C ASP A 164 -7.72 -6.71 6.54
N ALA A 165 -8.40 -6.06 7.50
CA ALA A 165 -9.76 -5.58 7.31
C ALA A 165 -9.78 -4.45 6.24
N PRO A 166 -10.69 -4.52 5.25
CA PRO A 166 -10.84 -3.46 4.27
C PRO A 166 -11.23 -2.12 4.91
N LYS A 167 -10.63 -1.05 4.41
CA LYS A 167 -11.01 0.33 4.75
C LYS A 167 -11.46 1.07 3.51
N THR A 168 -12.49 1.90 3.67
CA THR A 168 -13.01 2.72 2.59
C THR A 168 -12.24 4.03 2.49
N TYR A 169 -11.81 4.36 1.27
CA TYR A 169 -11.14 5.60 0.91
C TYR A 169 -11.94 6.32 -0.17
N ASN A 170 -11.90 7.65 -0.13
CA ASN A 170 -12.34 8.49 -1.24
C ASN A 170 -11.11 9.11 -1.87
N VAL A 171 -10.87 8.81 -3.13
CA VAL A 171 -9.67 9.24 -3.87
C VAL A 171 -10.05 9.97 -5.13
N THR A 172 -9.29 11.00 -5.47
CA THR A 172 -9.48 11.74 -6.73
C THR A 172 -8.55 11.22 -7.81
N VAL A 173 -9.12 10.74 -8.91
CA VAL A 173 -8.40 10.34 -10.13
C VAL A 173 -8.75 11.28 -11.28
N GLY A 174 -7.87 11.42 -12.26
CA GLY A 174 -8.12 12.29 -13.38
C GLY A 174 -7.34 11.97 -14.63
N LYS A 175 -7.83 12.49 -15.75
CA LYS A 175 -7.15 12.46 -17.04
C LYS A 175 -6.35 13.75 -17.20
N VAL A 176 -5.04 13.61 -17.31
CA VAL A 176 -4.11 14.73 -17.49
C VAL A 176 -3.94 15.02 -18.98
N LYS A 177 -3.87 16.30 -19.36
CA LYS A 177 -3.68 16.74 -20.74
C LYS A 177 -2.43 16.10 -21.36
N GLY A 178 -2.60 15.50 -22.53
CA GLY A 178 -1.52 14.82 -23.25
C GLY A 178 -1.19 13.42 -22.71
N GLU A 179 -1.85 12.96 -21.64
CA GLU A 179 -1.72 11.59 -21.15
C GLU A 179 -2.93 10.74 -21.53
N GLN A 180 -2.65 9.51 -21.97
CA GLN A 180 -3.71 8.55 -22.30
C GLN A 180 -4.26 7.84 -21.06
N ALA A 181 -3.39 7.62 -20.05
CA ALA A 181 -3.73 6.88 -18.85
C ALA A 181 -4.41 7.76 -17.80
N LEU A 182 -5.31 7.14 -17.03
CA LEU A 182 -5.86 7.72 -15.81
C LEU A 182 -4.75 7.82 -14.74
N LYS A 183 -4.76 8.90 -13.94
CA LYS A 183 -3.80 9.12 -12.86
C LYS A 183 -4.51 9.34 -11.53
N LEU A 184 -3.90 8.87 -10.45
CA LEU A 184 -4.20 9.38 -9.12
C LEU A 184 -3.68 10.82 -9.02
N ILE A 185 -4.59 11.76 -8.75
CA ILE A 185 -4.27 13.18 -8.59
C ILE A 185 -4.62 13.71 -7.19
N ASP A 186 -4.89 12.81 -6.25
CA ASP A 186 -5.13 13.14 -4.85
C ASP A 186 -3.81 13.17 -4.06
N PRO A 187 -3.31 14.36 -3.67
CA PRO A 187 -2.05 14.46 -2.94
C PRO A 187 -2.17 14.01 -1.48
N ARG A 188 -3.40 13.88 -0.95
CA ARG A 188 -3.65 13.49 0.44
C ARG A 188 -3.80 11.98 0.59
N PHE A 189 -4.07 11.27 -0.51
CA PHE A 189 -4.14 9.82 -0.49
C PHE A 189 -2.79 9.22 -0.10
N SER A 190 -2.79 8.57 1.05
CA SER A 190 -1.64 7.82 1.56
C SER A 190 -2.13 6.58 2.27
N ILE A 191 -1.36 5.51 2.14
CA ILE A 191 -1.53 4.29 2.90
C ILE A 191 -0.40 4.24 3.92
N MET A 192 -0.75 4.11 5.19
CA MET A 192 0.22 3.97 6.26
C MET A 192 0.82 2.57 6.22
N ARG A 193 2.15 2.47 6.11
CA ARG A 193 2.86 1.21 5.91
C ARG A 193 3.72 0.87 7.10
N GLY A 194 3.67 -0.40 7.50
CA GLY A 194 4.64 -0.98 8.42
C GLY A 194 4.63 -0.36 9.81
N ILE A 195 5.63 -0.75 10.58
CA ILE A 195 5.91 -0.26 11.94
C ILE A 195 7.34 0.26 11.93
N SER A 196 7.53 1.49 12.39
CA SER A 196 8.86 2.05 12.64
C SER A 196 9.12 2.08 14.14
N VAL A 197 10.06 1.25 14.60
CA VAL A 197 10.46 1.18 16.00
C VAL A 197 11.55 2.22 16.25
N SER A 198 11.29 3.17 17.16
CA SER A 198 12.29 4.15 17.59
C SER A 198 13.32 3.51 18.52
N GLN A 199 14.57 3.98 18.44
CA GLN A 199 15.60 3.61 19.41
C GLN A 199 15.31 4.27 20.76
N GLY A 200 15.49 3.52 21.85
CA GLY A 200 15.34 4.02 23.23
C GLY A 200 13.90 4.06 23.73
N PHE A 201 13.21 2.92 23.64
CA PHE A 201 11.93 2.73 24.33
C PHE A 201 12.05 2.98 25.84
#